data_AF-A0A3B1IXC5-F1
#
_entry.id   AF-A0A3B1IXC5-F1
#
_cell.length_a   1.000
_cell.length_b   1.000
_cell.length_c   1.000
_cell.angle_alpha   90.00
_cell.angle_beta   90.00
_cell.angle_gamma   90.00
#
_symmetry.space_group_name_H-M   'P 1'
#
loop_
_entity.id
_entity.type
_entity.pdbx_description
1 polymer ?
#
loop_
_entity_poly.entity_id
_entity_poly.type
_entity_poly.pdbx_seq_one_letter_code
_entity_poly.pdbx_strand_id
1 'polypeptide(L)' 'MKDPHFKLEKLELEFCSITGEGCAALVSALKLNPSHLRKLDMTRNNPGDSGVKLLSDLLKDPHCKLEKLE' A
#
# COMPACT_ATOMS: atom_id res chain seq x y z
N MET A 1 3.42 10.91 -20.24
CA MET A 1 4.81 10.42 -20.08
C MET A 1 4.75 9.16 -19.22
N LYS A 2 4.70 7.98 -19.83
CA LYS A 2 4.92 6.69 -19.13
C LYS A 2 6.17 6.13 -19.77
N ASP A 3 7.31 6.31 -19.12
CA ASP A 3 8.50 5.55 -19.46
C ASP A 3 8.22 4.09 -19.05
N PRO A 4 8.24 3.12 -19.98
CA PRO A 4 7.93 1.73 -19.68
C PRO A 4 8.96 1.06 -18.75
N HIS A 5 10.05 1.74 -18.41
CA HIS A 5 11.11 1.23 -17.54
C HIS A 5 11.08 1.79 -16.12
N PHE A 6 10.22 2.78 -15.81
CA PHE A 6 10.12 3.30 -14.45
C PHE A 6 9.13 2.48 -13.61
N LYS A 7 9.67 1.68 -12.69
CA LYS A 7 8.90 0.88 -11.73
C LYS A 7 9.00 1.51 -10.35
N LEU A 8 7.85 1.84 -9.76
CA LEU A 8 7.79 2.31 -8.37
C LEU A 8 7.90 1.09 -7.43
N GLU A 9 9.05 0.92 -6.80
CA GLU A 9 9.30 -0.20 -5.87
C GLU A 9 9.13 0.19 -4.39
N LYS A 10 9.32 1.47 -4.06
CA LYS A 10 9.12 2.03 -2.72
C LYS A 10 8.18 3.22 -2.78
N LEU A 11 7.23 3.28 -1.86
CA LEU A 11 6.30 4.39 -1.67
C LEU A 11 6.32 4.77 -0.19
N GLU A 12 6.65 6.02 0.09
CA GLU A 12 6.68 6.60 1.44
C GLU A 12 5.51 7.56 1.59
N LEU A 13 4.64 7.27 2.55
CA LEU A 13 3.45 8.05 2.89
C LEU A 13 3.47 8.43 4.37
N GLU A 14 4.65 8.59 4.96
CA GLU A 14 4.80 9.02 6.35
C GLU A 14 4.06 10.35 6.58
N PHE A 15 3.33 10.46 7.69
CA PHE A 15 2.59 11.68 8.07
C PHE A 15 1.55 12.17 7.03
N CYS A 16 1.03 11.30 6.16
CA CYS A 16 0.04 11.69 5.14
C CYS A 16 -1.42 11.79 5.66
N SER A 17 -1.66 11.70 6.97
CA SER A 17 -3.00 11.69 7.57
C SER A 17 -3.92 10.60 7.01
N ILE A 18 -3.36 9.46 6.62
CA ILE A 18 -4.09 8.31 6.07
C ILE A 18 -4.93 7.68 7.18
N THR A 19 -6.22 7.58 6.92
CA THR A 19 -7.22 6.90 7.76
C THR A 19 -7.59 5.54 7.18
N GLY A 20 -8.55 4.84 7.80
CA GLY A 20 -9.06 3.57 7.27
C GLY A 20 -9.62 3.68 5.84
N GLU A 21 -10.23 4.80 5.48
CA GLU A 21 -10.70 5.04 4.10
C GLU A 21 -9.54 5.15 3.10
N GLY A 22 -8.47 5.85 3.49
CA GLY A 22 -7.24 5.91 2.69
C GLY A 22 -6.59 4.54 2.51
N CYS A 23 -6.62 3.70 3.55
CA CYS A 23 -6.17 2.31 3.46
C CYS A 23 -7.01 1.49 2.47
N ALA A 24 -8.33 1.65 2.49
CA ALA A 24 -9.23 0.99 1.53
C ALA A 24 -8.92 1.39 0.07
N ALA A 25 -8.65 2.68 -0.16
CA ALA A 25 -8.24 3.18 -1.47
C ALA A 25 -6.88 2.61 -1.91
N LEU A 26 -5.90 2.59 -1.01
CA LEU A 26 -4.57 2.01 -1.26
C LEU A 26 -4.65 0.53 -1.60
N VAL A 27 -5.37 -0.26 -0.79
CA VAL A 27 -5.57 -1.70 -1.02
C VAL A 27 -6.25 -1.94 -2.37
N SER A 28 -7.27 -1.14 -2.71
CA SER A 28 -7.95 -1.25 -4.02
C SER A 28 -6.99 -0.96 -5.17
N ALA A 29 -6.17 0.09 -5.06
CA ALA A 29 -5.19 0.45 -6.08
C ALA A 29 -4.12 -0.65 -6.26
N LEU A 30 -3.64 -1.24 -5.16
CA LEU A 30 -2.62 -2.30 -5.17
C LEU A 30 -3.15 -3.62 -5.75
N LYS A 31 -4.44 -3.91 -5.59
CA LYS A 31 -5.09 -5.08 -6.20
C LYS A 31 -5.38 -4.88 -7.70
N LEU A 32 -5.86 -3.71 -8.09
CA LEU A 32 -6.24 -3.42 -9.49
C LEU A 32 -5.02 -3.32 -10.42
N ASN A 33 -3.95 -2.70 -9.92
CA ASN A 33 -2.68 -2.63 -10.64
C ASN A 33 -1.68 -3.46 -9.85
N PRO A 34 -1.39 -4.71 -10.24
CA PRO A 34 -0.37 -5.53 -9.58
C PRO A 34 0.98 -4.83 -9.70
N SER A 35 1.23 -3.97 -8.72
CA SER A 35 2.31 -3.00 -8.78
C SER A 35 3.65 -3.69 -8.60
N HIS A 36 4.73 -3.02 -9.00
CA HIS A 36 6.08 -3.44 -8.64
C HIS A 36 6.46 -3.02 -7.22
N LEU A 37 5.51 -2.47 -6.45
CA LEU A 37 5.76 -1.96 -5.11
C LEU A 37 6.13 -3.12 -4.20
N ARG A 38 7.34 -3.05 -3.64
CA ARG A 38 7.87 -4.00 -2.68
C ARG A 38 7.83 -3.43 -1.26
N LYS A 39 7.86 -2.10 -1.12
CA LYS A 39 7.91 -1.42 0.18
C LYS A 39 6.87 -0.30 0.24
N LEU A 40 6.06 -0.30 1.27
CA LEU A 40 5.11 0.76 1.59
C LEU A 40 5.37 1.22 3.03
N ASP A 41 5.73 2.48 3.19
CA ASP A 41 5.88 3.11 4.49
C ASP A 41 4.66 4.00 4.73
N MET A 42 3.90 3.70 5.77
CA MET A 42 2.77 4.48 6.27
C MET A 42 2.95 4.83 7.74
N THR A 43 4.20 4.88 8.21
CA THR A 43 4.50 5.27 9.58
C THR A 43 3.84 6.62 9.90
N ARG A 44 3.42 6.75 11.16
CA ARG A 44 2.76 7.97 11.66
C ARG A 44 1.48 8.38 10.93
N ASN A 45 0.81 7.43 10.31
CA ASN A 45 -0.60 7.53 9.95
C ASN A 45 -1.47 6.85 11.02
N ASN A 46 -2.78 7.03 10.89
CA ASN A 46 -3.74 6.39 11.79
C ASN A 46 -4.74 5.54 10.97
N PRO A 47 -4.35 4.34 10.51
CA PRO A 47 -5.22 3.49 9.70
C PRO A 47 -6.47 3.03 10.45
N GLY A 48 -6.47 3.06 11.78
CA GLY A 48 -7.50 2.45 12.62
C GLY A 48 -7.62 0.94 12.42
N ASP A 49 -8.49 0.29 13.19
CA ASP A 49 -8.64 -1.17 13.15
C ASP A 49 -9.08 -1.68 11.77
N SER A 50 -9.96 -0.92 11.10
CA SER A 50 -10.43 -1.26 9.76
C SER A 50 -9.31 -1.19 8.72
N GLY A 51 -8.48 -0.14 8.75
CA GLY A 51 -7.33 -0.02 7.85
C GLY A 51 -6.29 -1.11 8.10
N VAL A 52 -5.97 -1.38 9.38
CA VAL A 52 -5.04 -2.46 9.76
C VAL A 52 -5.53 -3.81 9.26
N LYS A 53 -6.83 -4.12 9.41
CA LYS A 53 -7.41 -5.36 8.90
C LYS A 53 -7.29 -5.47 7.38
N LEU A 54 -7.64 -4.41 6.64
CA LEU A 54 -7.55 -4.39 5.18
C LEU A 54 -6.12 -4.61 4.67
N LEU A 55 -5.14 -3.96 5.29
CA LEU A 55 -3.73 -4.11 4.95
C LEU A 55 -3.22 -5.52 5.29
N SER A 56 -3.62 -6.06 6.45
CA SER A 56 -3.26 -7.41 6.86
C SER A 56 -3.82 -8.47 5.91
N ASP A 57 -5.05 -8.28 5.45
CA ASP A 57 -5.68 -9.17 4.47
C ASP A 57 -5.03 -9.03 3.09
N LEU A 58 -4.61 -7.82 2.69
CA LEU A 58 -3.80 -7.62 1.48
C LEU A 58 -2.47 -8.39 1.55
N LEU A 59 -1.78 -8.40 2.69
CA LEU A 59 -0.49 -9.12 2.84
C LEU A 59 -0.64 -10.65 2.77
N LYS A 60 -1.84 -11.19 3.01
CA LYS A 60 -2.15 -12.61 2.85
C LYS A 60 -2.53 -12.98 1.41
N ASP A 61 -2.80 -11.98 0.57
CA ASP A 61 -3.15 -12.21 -0.83
C ASP A 61 -1.91 -12.75 -1.58
N PRO A 62 -1.99 -13.94 -2.21
CA PRO A 62 -0.85 -14.54 -2.90
C PRO A 62 -0.37 -13.71 -4.11
N HIS A 63 -1.18 -12.77 -4.59
CA HIS A 63 -0.81 -11.86 -5.67
C HIS A 63 -0.18 -10.55 -5.16
N CYS A 64 -0.22 -10.30 -3.85
CA CYS A 64 0.44 -9.16 -3.25
C CYS A 64 1.96 -9.31 -3.34
N LYS A 65 2.64 -8.28 -3.83
CA LYS A 65 4.11 -8.27 -3.98
C LYS A 65 4.80 -7.50 -2.86
N LEU A 66 4.06 -6.85 -1.96
CA LEU A 66 4.67 -6.13 -0.84
C LEU A 66 5.49 -7.09 0.02
N GLU A 67 6.77 -6.76 0.20
CA GLU A 67 7.69 -7.45 1.09
C GLU A 67 7.76 -6.77 2.45
N LYS A 68 7.52 -5.45 2.48
CA LYS A 68 7.59 -4.63 3.68
C LYS A 68 6.45 -3.62 3.75
N LEU A 69 5.80 -3.57 4.90
CA LEU A 69 4.85 -2.56 5.31
C LEU A 69 5.33 -1.99 6.65
N GLU A 70 5.49 -0.67 6.74
CA GLU A 70 5.92 0.07 7.95
C GLU A 70 4.88 1.09 8.40
#